data_AF-A0A1Y4KWW2-F1
#
_entry.id   AF-A0A1Y4KWW2-F1
#
_cell.length_a   1.000
_cell.length_b   1.000
_cell.length_c   1.000
_cell.angle_alpha   90.00
_cell.angle_beta   90.00
_cell.angle_gamma   90.00
#
_symmetry.space_group_name_H-M   'P 1'
#
loop_
_entity.id
_entity.type
_entity.pdbx_description
1 polymer ?
#
loop_
_entity_poly.entity_id
_entity_poly.type
_entity_poly.pdbx_seq_one_letter_code
_entity_poly.pdbx_strand_id
1 'polypeptide(L)' 'MAFRHKYSYEEKEHILMEYLNGTHGFRELCRIYGMSEGALKGWIRLYNAFGWEGLVTGSKAR' A
#
# COMPACT_ATOMS: atom_id res chain seq x y z
N MET A 1 -20.80 8.70 -7.95
CA MET A 1 -19.67 9.08 -7.07
C MET A 1 -18.55 8.10 -7.34
N ALA A 2 -17.49 8.51 -8.04
CA ALA A 2 -16.35 7.64 -8.31
C ALA A 2 -15.59 7.44 -7.00
N PHE A 3 -15.49 6.19 -6.53
CA PHE A 3 -14.52 5.83 -5.51
C PHE A 3 -13.14 5.94 -6.16
N ARG A 4 -12.58 7.14 -6.15
CA ARG A 4 -11.21 7.37 -6.59
C ARG A 4 -10.33 6.58 -5.63
N HIS A 5 -9.76 5.47 -6.09
CA HIS A 5 -8.74 4.77 -5.33
C HIS A 5 -7.65 5.81 -5.03
N LYS A 6 -7.50 6.16 -3.75
CA LYS A 6 -6.57 7.22 -3.31
C LYS A 6 -5.11 6.91 -3.63
N TYR A 7 -4.80 5.64 -3.92
CA TYR A 7 -3.45 5.16 -4.20
C TYR A 7 -3.48 4.17 -5.36
N SER A 8 -2.71 4.48 -6.38
CA SER A 8 -2.41 3.64 -7.55
C SER A 8 -1.49 2.49 -7.16
N TYR A 9 -1.44 1.41 -7.96
CA TYR A 9 -0.56 0.27 -7.67
C TYR A 9 0.90 0.69 -7.47
N GLU A 10 1.41 1.54 -8.36
CA GLU A 10 2.78 2.07 -8.32
C GLU A 10 3.06 2.84 -7.01
N GLU A 11 2.10 3.63 -6.54
CA GLU A 11 2.24 4.35 -5.26
C GLU A 11 2.29 3.37 -4.08
N LYS A 12 1.45 2.32 -4.09
CA LYS A 12 1.50 1.32 -3.02
C LYS A 12 2.80 0.51 -3.05
N GLU A 13 3.30 0.20 -4.25
CA GLU A 13 4.55 -0.50 -4.46
C GLU A 13 5.72 0.33 -3.92
N HIS A 14 5.78 1.63 -4.26
CA HIS A 14 6.81 2.54 -3.76
C HIS A 14 6.83 2.61 -2.23
N ILE A 15 5.66 2.81 -1.61
CA ILE A 15 5.52 2.89 -0.14
C ILE A 15 5.99 1.60 0.54
N LEU A 16 5.64 0.44 -0.01
CA LEU A 16 6.08 -0.85 0.54
C LEU A 16 7.56 -1.11 0.30
N MET A 17 8.12 -0.71 -0.84
CA MET A 17 9.55 -0.80 -1.08
C MET A 17 10.34 0.02 -0.05
N GLU A 18 9.89 1.25 0.26
CA GLU A 18 10.50 2.05 1.33
C GLU A 18 10.36 1.41 2.72
N TYR A 19 9.20 0.81 3.00
CA TYR A 19 8.99 0.04 4.23
C TYR A 19 9.93 -1.17 4.33
N LEU A 20 10.08 -1.93 3.24
CA LEU A 20 10.93 -3.13 3.17
C LEU A 20 12.42 -2.79 3.21
N ASN A 21 12.82 -1.68 2.58
CA ASN A 21 14.18 -1.15 2.66
C ASN A 21 14.53 -0.63 4.07
N GLY A 22 13.52 -0.41 4.92
CA GLY A 22 13.72 0.14 6.27
C GLY A 22 14.08 1.62 6.26
N THR A 23 13.86 2.33 5.15
CA THR A 23 14.17 3.76 5.02
C THR A 23 13.31 4.60 5.96
N HIS A 24 12.03 4.24 6.08
CA HIS A 24 11.06 4.92 6.94
C HIS A 24 10.26 3.92 7.77
N GLY A 25 9.94 4.31 9.00
CA GLY A 25 9.09 3.50 9.87
C GLY A 25 7.63 3.46 9.40
N PHE A 26 6.88 2.43 9.79
CA PHE A 26 5.46 2.28 9.48
C PHE A 26 4.62 3.55 9.75
N ARG A 27 4.76 4.14 10.95
CA ARG A 27 4.03 5.36 11.33
C ARG A 27 4.50 6.60 10.56
N GLU A 28 5.76 6.60 10.16
CA GLU A 28 6.37 7.71 9.43
C GLU A 28 5.87 7.72 7.98
N LEU A 29 5.86 6.56 7.32
CA LEU A 29 5.22 6.38 6.01
C LEU A 29 3.75 6.78 6.03
N CYS A 30 3.01 6.42 7.09
CA CYS A 30 1.63 6.88 7.26
C CYS A 30 1.48 8.40 7.28
N ARG A 31 2.44 9.11 7.90
CA ARG A 31 2.44 10.58 7.95
C ARG A 31 2.89 11.20 6.63
N ILE A 32 3.98 10.70 6.04
CA ILE A 32 4.55 11.21 4.77
C ILE A 32 3.52 11.11 3.65
N TYR A 33 2.88 9.95 3.52
CA TYR A 33 1.92 9.67 2.46
C TYR A 33 0.46 9.97 2.83
N GLY A 34 0.23 10.53 4.03
CA GLY A 34 -1.10 10.86 4.53
C GLY A 34 -2.06 9.67 4.56
N MET A 35 -1.52 8.45 4.70
CA MET A 35 -2.28 7.21 4.65
C MET A 35 -2.67 6.74 6.05
N SER A 36 -3.83 6.10 6.15
CA SER A 36 -4.27 5.51 7.41
C SER A 36 -3.41 4.29 7.77
N GLU A 37 -3.07 4.12 9.05
CA GLU A 37 -2.36 2.94 9.55
C GLU A 37 -3.06 1.62 9.16
N GLY A 38 -4.40 1.61 9.16
CA GLY A 38 -5.18 0.46 8.71
C GLY A 38 -4.93 0.09 7.24
N ALA A 39 -4.70 1.08 6.37
CA ALA A 39 -4.42 0.84 4.95
C ALA A 39 -3.04 0.20 4.76
N LEU A 40 -2.00 0.77 5.38
CA LEU A 40 -0.64 0.22 5.30
C LEU A 40 -0.57 -1.18 5.91
N LYS A 41 -1.23 -1.40 7.05
CA LYS A 41 -1.31 -2.72 7.68
C LYS A 41 -2.03 -3.74 6.79
N GLY A 42 -3.07 -3.32 6.08
CA GLY A 42 -3.75 -4.15 5.09
C GLY A 42 -2.82 -4.54 3.94
N TRP A 43 -2.06 -3.58 3.40
CA TRP A 43 -1.11 -3.83 2.31
C TRP A 43 0.02 -4.75 2.74
N ILE A 44 0.62 -4.56 3.92
CA ILE A 44 1.65 -5.45 4.46
C ILE A 44 1.11 -6.88 4.65
N ARG A 45 -0.14 -7.03 5.12
CA ARG A 45 -0.78 -8.35 5.25
C ARG A 45 -0.97 -9.04 3.91
N LEU A 46 -1.44 -8.30 2.90
CA LEU A 46 -1.60 -8.82 1.54
C LEU A 46 -0.25 -9.19 0.93
N TYR A 47 0.76 -8.35 1.13
CA TYR A 47 2.13 -8.61 0.72
C TYR A 47 2.71 -9.88 1.36
N ASN A 48 2.53 -10.06 2.67
CA ASN A 48 3.00 -11.28 3.35
C ASN A 48 2.24 -12.54 2.93
N ALA A 49 0.98 -12.42 2.48
CA ALA A 49 0.16 -13.57 2.08
C ALA A 49 0.35 -13.96 0.60
N PHE A 50 0.48 -12.98 -0.30
CA PHE A 50 0.45 -13.17 -1.75
C PHE A 50 1.58 -12.43 -2.50
N GLY A 51 2.51 -11.79 -1.80
CA GLY A 51 3.54 -10.94 -2.40
C GLY A 51 2.96 -9.69 -3.07
N TRP A 52 3.65 -9.20 -4.10
CA TRP A 52 3.23 -8.02 -4.87
C TRP A 52 1.87 -8.20 -5.55
N GLU A 53 1.52 -9.43 -5.93
CA GLU A 53 0.21 -9.74 -6.53
C GLU A 53 -0.95 -9.48 -5.56
N GLY A 54 -0.72 -9.66 -4.25
CA GLY A 54 -1.70 -9.35 -3.20
C GLY A 54 -2.06 -7.87 -3.12
N LEU A 55 -1.14 -6.98 -3.53
CA LEU A 55 -1.37 -5.55 -3.56
C LEU A 55 -2.12 -5.04 -4.77
N VAL A 56 -2.20 -5.86 -5.83
CA VAL A 56 -3.01 -5.63 -7.02
C VAL A 56 -4.49 -5.87 -6.68
N THR A 57 -5.02 -5.12 -5.72
CA THR A 57 -6.44 -5.19 -5.37
C THR A 57 -7.23 -4.29 -6.33
N GLY A 58 -7.74 -4.88 -7.42
CA GLY A 58 -9.03 -4.49 -7.99
C GLY A 58 -9.13 -3.19 -8.77
N SER A 59 -8.34 -3.01 -9.83
CA SER A 59 -8.82 -2.26 -11.03
C SER A 59 -8.64 -3.06 -12.33
N LYS A 60 -8.73 -4.39 -12.22
CA LYS A 60 -9.12 -5.29 -13.31
C LYS A 60 -10.02 -6.39 -12.77
N ALA A 61 -11.08 -6.01 -12.07
CA ALA A 61 -12.27 -6.86 -12.01
C ALA A 61 -13.18 -6.43 -13.18
N ARG A 62 -12.91 -7.06 -14.33
CA ARG A 62 -13.64 -6.99 -15.61
C ARG A 62 -13.40 -5.75 -16.49
#